data_AF-A0A0C3PG32-F1
#
_entry.id   AF-A0A0C3PG32-F1
#
_cell.length_a   1.000
_cell.length_b   1.000
_cell.length_c   1.000
_cell.angle_alpha   90.00
_cell.angle_beta   90.00
_cell.angle_gamma   90.00
#
_symmetry.space_group_name_H-M   'P 1'
#
loop_
_entity.id
_entity.type
_entity.pdbx_description
1 polymer ?
#
loop_
_entity_poly.entity_id
_entity_poly.type
_entity_poly.pdbx_seq_one_letter_code
_entity_poly.pdbx_strand_id
1 'polypeptide(L)'
;MSRPPVFPEQTASGIAVDPRTLERVVPETRRPDGSVRKQLKIRPGFTPQEDVSRFRGTRQKAMDATALPKGHILGWVAPSSEPQQKAKPGASAPPPNKNAKRRAKQRAKKASETTEAVKSNWDDEDE
;
A
#
# COMPACT_ATOMS: atom_id res chain seq x y z
N MET A 1 2.43 -24.32 21.36
CA MET A 1 2.89 -24.34 19.95
C MET A 1 1.70 -24.00 19.07
N SER A 2 1.75 -22.89 18.33
CA SER A 2 0.71 -22.54 17.36
C SER A 2 0.63 -23.63 16.27
N ARG A 3 -0.58 -23.96 15.81
CA ARG A 3 -0.75 -24.88 14.70
C ARG A 3 -0.07 -24.32 13.44
N PRO A 4 0.58 -25.16 12.61
CA PRO A 4 1.11 -24.70 11.33
C PRO A 4 -0.04 -24.16 10.48
N PRO A 5 0.21 -23.12 9.66
CA PRO A 5 -0.83 -22.52 8.84
C PRO A 5 -1.40 -23.55 7.87
N VAL A 6 -2.73 -23.55 7.71
CA VAL A 6 -3.45 -24.45 6.78
C VAL A 6 -3.03 -24.19 5.33
N PHE A 7 -2.71 -22.93 5.03
CA PHE A 7 -2.14 -22.50 3.77
C PHE A 7 -0.73 -21.97 4.03
N PRO A 8 0.32 -22.72 3.68
CA PRO A 8 1.68 -22.22 3.83
C PRO A 8 1.91 -21.05 2.88
N GLU A 9 2.74 -20.09 3.30
CA GLU A 9 3.22 -19.02 2.43
C GLU A 9 3.97 -19.62 1.24
N GLN A 10 3.56 -19.24 0.03
CA GLN A 10 4.12 -19.74 -1.23
C GLN A 10 4.85 -18.62 -1.96
N THR A 11 5.97 -18.95 -2.61
CA THR A 11 6.61 -18.04 -3.57
C THR A 11 5.77 -17.89 -4.84
N ALA A 12 6.14 -16.96 -5.73
CA ALA A 12 5.47 -16.78 -7.02
C ALA A 12 5.44 -18.09 -7.84
N SER A 13 6.45 -18.94 -7.66
CA SER A 13 6.55 -20.26 -8.28
C SER A 13 5.76 -21.36 -7.57
N GLY A 14 4.97 -21.03 -6.55
CA GLY A 14 4.19 -21.99 -5.76
C GLY A 14 5.04 -22.84 -4.81
N ILE A 15 6.25 -22.40 -4.45
CA ILE A 15 7.16 -23.14 -3.57
C ILE A 15 6.82 -22.78 -2.12
N ALA A 16 6.55 -23.81 -1.31
CA ALA A 16 6.38 -23.70 0.13
C ALA A 16 7.56 -24.36 0.86
N VAL A 17 7.80 -23.92 2.10
CA VAL A 17 8.70 -24.61 3.03
C VAL A 17 7.86 -25.52 3.93
N ASP A 18 8.18 -26.81 3.96
CA ASP A 18 7.50 -27.76 4.83
C ASP A 18 7.92 -27.54 6.30
N PRO A 19 6.99 -27.27 7.24
CA PRO A 19 7.32 -26.99 8.64
C PRO A 19 7.94 -28.18 9.38
N ARG A 20 7.79 -29.42 8.87
CA ARG A 20 8.35 -30.62 9.53
C ARG A 20 9.74 -30.96 9.05
N THR A 21 9.94 -30.94 7.73
CA THR A 21 11.19 -31.36 7.08
C THR A 21 12.11 -30.19 6.76
N LEU A 22 11.60 -28.96 6.80
CA LEU A 22 12.27 -27.73 6.37
C LEU A 22 12.73 -27.78 4.90
N GLU A 23 12.20 -28.73 4.12
CA GLU A 23 12.49 -28.87 2.70
C GLU A 23 11.64 -27.89 1.88
N ARG A 24 12.19 -27.45 0.73
CA ARG A 24 11.47 -26.65 -0.25
C ARG A 24 10.71 -27.57 -1.19
N VAL A 25 9.39 -27.41 -1.23
CA VAL A 25 8.48 -28.33 -1.92
C VAL A 25 7.35 -27.56 -2.60
N VAL A 26 6.91 -28.04 -3.76
CA VAL A 26 5.62 -27.65 -4.33
C VAL A 26 4.56 -28.55 -3.69
N PRO A 27 3.58 -28.00 -2.96
CA PRO A 27 2.61 -28.78 -2.22
C PRO A 27 1.65 -29.53 -3.15
N GLU A 28 0.98 -30.54 -2.59
CA GLU A 28 -0.04 -31.30 -3.29
C GLU A 28 -1.23 -30.40 -3.66
N THR A 29 -1.76 -30.59 -4.86
CA THR A 29 -2.90 -29.79 -5.35
C THR A 29 -4.00 -30.70 -5.86
N ARG A 30 -5.24 -30.26 -5.69
CA ARG A 30 -6.41 -31.01 -6.13
C ARG A 30 -6.72 -30.68 -7.59
N ARG A 31 -6.90 -31.71 -8.42
CA ARG A 31 -7.38 -31.54 -9.79
C ARG A 31 -8.90 -31.26 -9.80
N PRO A 32 -9.46 -30.74 -10.91
CA PRO A 32 -10.90 -30.47 -11.01
C PRO A 32 -11.79 -31.71 -10.81
N ASP A 33 -11.31 -32.89 -11.24
CA ASP A 33 -11.94 -34.20 -11.04
C ASP A 33 -11.84 -34.70 -9.57
N GLY A 34 -11.06 -34.01 -8.74
CA GLY A 34 -10.90 -34.30 -7.33
C GLY A 34 -9.72 -35.20 -6.97
N SER A 35 -9.04 -35.80 -7.95
CA SER A 35 -7.78 -36.51 -7.71
C SER A 35 -6.65 -35.54 -7.29
N VAL A 36 -5.64 -36.05 -6.59
CA VAL A 36 -4.55 -35.23 -6.04
C VAL A 36 -3.29 -35.33 -6.91
N ARG A 37 -2.63 -34.19 -7.12
CA ARG A 37 -1.29 -34.10 -7.71
C ARG A 37 -0.27 -34.30 -6.61
N LYS A 38 0.69 -35.18 -6.85
CA LYS A 38 1.78 -35.46 -5.91
C LYS A 38 2.62 -34.22 -5.62
N GLN A 39 3.19 -34.19 -4.43
CA GLN A 39 4.18 -33.19 -4.02
C GLN A 39 5.45 -33.30 -4.87
N LEU A 40 6.07 -32.15 -5.19
CA LEU A 40 7.34 -32.10 -5.90
C LEU A 40 8.42 -31.53 -5.00
N LYS A 41 9.49 -32.30 -4.78
CA LYS A 41 10.67 -31.83 -4.03
C LYS A 41 11.58 -31.00 -4.93
N ILE A 42 12.11 -29.93 -4.37
CA ILE A 42 13.00 -29.01 -5.08
C ILE A 42 14.43 -29.24 -4.60
N ARG A 43 15.36 -29.26 -5.55
CA ARG A 43 16.78 -29.42 -5.24
C ARG A 43 17.28 -28.27 -4.34
N PRO A 44 18.06 -28.56 -3.28
CA PRO A 44 18.65 -27.51 -2.46
C PRO A 44 19.42 -26.50 -3.30
N GLY A 45 19.20 -25.20 -3.06
CA GLY A 45 19.83 -24.10 -3.81
C GLY A 45 19.23 -23.79 -5.18
N PHE A 46 18.28 -24.56 -5.70
CA PHE A 46 17.61 -24.23 -6.96
C PHE A 46 16.52 -23.17 -6.76
N THR A 47 16.66 -22.00 -7.38
CA THR A 47 15.64 -20.96 -7.40
C THR A 47 15.13 -20.75 -8.82
N PRO A 48 13.83 -20.92 -9.08
CA PRO A 48 13.25 -20.68 -10.41
C PRO A 48 13.32 -19.19 -10.77
N GLN A 49 13.27 -18.90 -12.07
CA GLN A 49 13.44 -17.54 -12.61
C GLN A 49 12.43 -16.52 -12.05
N GLU A 50 11.18 -16.94 -11.82
CA GLU A 50 10.12 -16.09 -11.26
C GLU A 50 10.44 -15.63 -9.81
N ASP A 51 11.20 -16.45 -9.06
CA ASP A 51 11.58 -16.16 -7.68
C ASP A 51 12.94 -15.42 -7.61
N VAL A 52 13.64 -15.22 -8.74
CA VAL A 52 14.91 -14.48 -8.76
C VAL A 52 14.64 -12.99 -8.62
N SER A 53 14.87 -12.46 -7.41
CA SER A 53 14.74 -11.03 -7.14
C SER A 53 15.75 -10.23 -7.96
N ARG A 54 15.32 -9.09 -8.53
CA ARG A 54 16.25 -8.10 -9.09
C ARG A 54 17.22 -7.61 -8.01
N PHE A 55 18.46 -7.30 -8.40
CA PHE A 55 19.44 -6.78 -7.47
C PHE A 55 18.91 -5.50 -6.79
N ARG A 56 18.96 -5.49 -5.46
CA ARG A 56 18.65 -4.35 -4.60
C ARG A 56 19.85 -4.11 -3.70
N GLY A 57 20.33 -2.87 -3.65
CA GLY A 57 21.42 -2.48 -2.76
C GLY A 57 21.05 -2.64 -1.29
N THR A 58 22.04 -2.72 -0.41
CA THR A 58 21.84 -2.92 1.04
C THR A 58 20.91 -1.87 1.66
N ARG A 59 21.10 -0.59 1.32
CA ARG A 59 20.23 0.51 1.77
C ARG A 59 18.79 0.37 1.28
N GLN A 60 18.59 -0.07 0.04
CA GLN A 60 17.23 -0.29 -0.51
C GLN A 60 16.53 -1.44 0.20
N LYS A 61 17.22 -2.58 0.41
CA LYS A 61 16.67 -3.71 1.17
C LYS A 61 16.27 -3.32 2.60
N ALA A 62 17.10 -2.51 3.27
CA ALA A 62 16.80 -2.02 4.61
C ALA A 62 15.57 -1.09 4.64
N MET A 63 15.45 -0.22 3.62
CA MET A 63 14.28 0.63 3.46
C MET A 63 13.02 -0.19 3.18
N ASP A 64 13.07 -1.18 2.30
CA ASP A 64 11.93 -2.04 1.97
C ASP A 64 11.44 -2.82 3.21
N ALA A 65 12.35 -3.31 4.06
CA ALA A 65 12.00 -4.01 5.30
C ALA A 65 11.37 -3.11 6.36
N THR A 66 11.70 -1.81 6.35
CA THR A 66 11.17 -0.81 7.30
C THR A 66 10.01 -0.02 6.70
N ALA A 67 9.67 -0.21 5.42
CA ALA A 67 8.65 0.56 4.75
C ALA A 67 7.26 0.17 5.30
N LEU A 68 6.59 1.15 5.89
CA LEU A 68 5.20 1.00 6.32
C LEU A 68 4.26 1.04 5.10
N PRO A 69 3.06 0.43 5.19
CA PRO A 69 2.13 0.41 4.07
C PRO A 69 1.83 1.82 3.57
N LYS A 70 1.64 1.96 2.25
CA LYS A 70 1.39 3.26 1.61
C LYS A 70 0.17 3.94 2.23
N GLY A 71 0.35 5.15 2.76
CA GLY A 71 -0.69 5.90 3.47
C GLY A 71 -0.70 5.71 4.99
N HIS A 72 0.22 4.89 5.53
CA HIS A 72 0.43 4.79 6.97
C HIS A 72 1.22 6.00 7.47
N ILE A 73 0.62 6.77 8.37
CA ILE A 73 1.25 7.88 9.05
C ILE A 73 1.67 7.38 10.44
N LEU A 74 2.94 7.50 10.77
CA LEU A 74 3.48 7.10 12.08
C LEU A 74 2.72 7.82 13.19
N GLY A 75 2.08 7.06 14.08
CA GLY A 75 1.26 7.60 15.18
C GLY A 75 -0.20 7.91 14.83
N TRP A 76 -0.63 7.69 13.59
CA TRP A 76 -2.03 7.79 13.21
C TRP A 76 -2.73 6.44 13.38
N VAL A 77 -3.62 6.37 14.38
CA VAL A 77 -4.56 5.26 14.52
C VAL A 77 -5.86 5.70 13.84
N ALA A 78 -6.29 4.97 12.80
CA ALA A 78 -7.60 5.19 12.23
C ALA A 78 -8.65 4.99 13.33
N PRO A 79 -9.60 5.93 13.54
CA PRO A 79 -10.72 5.66 14.44
C PRO A 79 -11.45 4.42 13.90
N SER A 80 -11.49 3.38 14.71
CA SER A 80 -12.03 2.04 14.44
C SER A 80 -12.99 1.99 13.24
N SER A 81 -12.55 1.39 12.13
CA SER A 81 -13.48 0.84 11.15
C SER A 81 -14.02 -0.49 11.68
N GLU A 82 -14.84 -0.41 12.72
CA GLU A 82 -15.90 -1.41 12.91
C GLU A 82 -16.76 -1.41 11.65
N PRO A 83 -17.26 -2.57 11.18
CA PRO A 83 -18.19 -2.63 10.06
C PRO A 83 -19.52 -2.01 10.48
N GLN A 84 -19.63 -0.68 10.40
CA GLN A 84 -20.85 0.04 10.70
C GLN A 84 -21.87 -0.22 9.60
N GLN A 85 -22.89 -0.97 10.01
CA GLN A 85 -24.17 -1.11 9.34
C GLN A 85 -24.75 0.27 9.02
N LYS A 86 -25.35 0.35 7.83
CA LYS A 86 -26.05 1.50 7.26
C LYS A 86 -26.89 2.28 8.30
N ALA A 87 -26.60 3.57 8.45
CA ALA A 87 -27.59 4.55 8.94
C ALA A 87 -27.39 5.93 8.31
N LYS A 88 -28.41 6.28 7.52
CA LYS A 88 -28.92 7.53 6.91
C LYS A 88 -28.20 8.90 7.09
N PRO A 89 -28.31 9.80 6.08
CA PRO A 89 -27.68 11.11 6.04
C PRO A 89 -28.49 12.16 6.83
N GLY A 90 -27.82 12.95 7.66
CA GLY A 90 -28.47 14.00 8.44
C GLY A 90 -27.48 14.90 9.17
N ALA A 91 -27.19 16.04 8.55
CA ALA A 91 -26.89 17.35 9.15
C ALA A 91 -26.00 17.42 10.41
N SER A 92 -24.79 17.99 10.25
CA SER A 92 -24.53 19.37 10.70
C SER A 92 -23.04 19.71 10.51
N ALA A 93 -22.75 20.50 9.48
CA ALA A 93 -21.46 21.16 9.38
C ALA A 93 -21.33 22.18 10.53
N PRO A 94 -20.24 22.18 11.31
CA PRO A 94 -20.03 23.22 12.30
C PRO A 94 -19.83 24.58 11.60
N PRO A 95 -20.36 25.69 12.16
CA PRO A 95 -20.30 27.00 11.54
C PRO A 95 -18.86 27.46 11.33
N PRO A 96 -18.55 28.22 10.25
CA PRO A 96 -17.19 28.61 9.93
C PRO A 96 -16.63 29.53 11.01
N ASN A 97 -15.67 28.99 11.77
CA ASN A 97 -14.89 29.74 12.75
C ASN A 97 -14.31 31.00 12.07
N LYS A 98 -14.30 32.15 12.77
CA LYS A 98 -13.86 33.47 12.24
C LYS A 98 -12.48 33.40 11.55
N ASN A 99 -11.63 32.46 11.97
CA ASN A 99 -10.33 32.18 11.35
C ASN A 99 -10.41 31.60 9.93
N ALA A 100 -11.44 30.81 9.61
CA ALA A 100 -11.66 30.26 8.27
C ALA A 100 -12.03 31.37 7.26
N LYS A 101 -12.90 32.31 7.67
CA LYS A 101 -13.25 33.48 6.85
C LYS A 101 -12.04 34.39 6.60
N ARG A 102 -11.19 34.59 7.60
CA ARG A 102 -9.95 35.38 7.45
C ARG A 102 -8.95 34.73 6.48
N ARG A 103 -8.76 33.41 6.55
CA ARG A 103 -7.89 32.67 5.62
C ARG A 103 -8.45 32.64 4.19
N ALA A 104 -9.76 32.50 4.02
CA ALA A 104 -10.40 32.57 2.70
C ALA A 104 -10.22 33.96 2.05
N LYS A 105 -10.42 35.04 2.82
CA LYS A 105 -10.20 36.41 2.33
C LYS A 105 -8.74 36.69 1.96
N GLN A 106 -7.78 36.16 2.73
CA GLN A 106 -6.35 36.28 2.40
C GLN A 106 -5.99 35.49 1.14
N ARG A 107 -6.54 34.28 0.96
CA ARG A 107 -6.30 33.49 -0.27
C ARG A 107 -6.91 34.14 -1.50
N ALA A 108 -8.11 34.72 -1.39
CA ALA A 108 -8.74 35.46 -2.48
C ALA A 108 -7.93 36.70 -2.88
N LYS A 109 -7.44 37.49 -1.91
CA LYS A 109 -6.57 38.64 -2.17
C LYS A 109 -5.24 38.24 -2.81
N LYS A 110 -4.61 37.18 -2.30
CA LYS A 110 -3.34 36.69 -2.88
C LYS A 110 -3.55 36.16 -4.29
N ALA A 111 -4.69 35.50 -4.55
CA ALA A 111 -5.03 35.05 -5.89
C ALA A 111 -5.25 36.23 -6.85
N SER A 112 -5.95 37.29 -6.42
CA SER A 112 -6.14 38.49 -7.28
C SER A 112 -4.83 39.23 -7.54
N GLU A 113 -3.98 39.38 -6.53
CA GLU A 113 -2.65 39.99 -6.66
C GLU A 113 -1.72 39.16 -7.57
N THR A 114 -1.81 37.83 -7.49
CA THR A 114 -1.06 36.94 -8.41
C THR A 114 -1.59 37.05 -9.83
N THR A 115 -2.91 37.17 -10.04
CA THR A 115 -3.48 37.36 -11.39
C THR A 115 -3.17 38.75 -11.96
N GLU A 116 -3.10 39.79 -11.13
CA GLU A 116 -2.68 41.13 -11.55
C GLU A 116 -1.20 41.15 -11.91
N ALA A 117 -0.33 40.52 -11.11
CA ALA A 117 1.10 40.40 -11.41
C ALA A 117 1.38 39.58 -12.67
N VAL A 118 0.59 38.51 -12.93
CA VAL A 118 0.70 37.73 -14.18
C VAL A 118 0.21 38.54 -15.38
N LYS A 119 -0.79 39.41 -15.20
CA LYS A 119 -1.30 40.27 -16.26
C LYS A 119 -0.35 41.43 -16.58
N SER A 120 0.27 42.05 -15.57
CA SER A 120 1.28 43.09 -15.78
C SER A 120 2.55 42.53 -16.45
N ASN A 121 3.00 41.35 -16.05
CA ASN A 121 4.16 40.69 -16.65
C ASN A 121 3.95 40.24 -18.11
N TRP A 122 2.75 40.37 -18.66
CA TRP A 122 2.43 40.07 -20.07
C TRP A 122 2.13 41.32 -20.91
N ASP A 123 1.89 42.48 -20.29
CA ASP A 123 1.67 43.78 -20.96
C ASP A 123 2.98 44.59 -21.09
N ASP A 124 4.01 44.30 -20.28
CA ASP A 124 5.29 45.03 -20.26
C ASP A 124 6.31 44.56 -21.33
N GLU A 125 5.95 43.63 -22.25
CA GLU A 125 6.86 43.07 -23.27
C GLU A 125 6.55 43.50 -24.72
N ASP A 126 5.58 44.42 -24.92
CA ASP A 126 5.12 44.90 -26.24
C ASP A 126 5.25 46.44 -26.43
N GLU A 127 6.33 47.05 -25.92
CA GLU A 127 6.76 48.43 -26.29
C GLU A 127 8.29 48.54 -26.44
#